data_AF-A0A9X4MH46-F1
#
_entry.id   AF-A0A9X4MH46-F1
#
_cell.length_a   1.000
_cell.length_b   1.000
_cell.length_c   1.000
_cell.angle_alpha   90.00
_cell.angle_beta   90.00
_cell.angle_gamma   90.00
#
_symmetry.space_group_name_H-M   'P 1'
#
loop_
_entity.id
_entity.type
_entity.pdbx_description
1 polymer ?
#
loop_
_entity_poly.entity_id
_entity_poly.type
_entity_poly.pdbx_seq_one_letter_code
_entity_poly.pdbx_strand_id
1 'polypeptide(L)'
;MIKKRISSGEFNLDLFINIMKHDGYITEIDAPEGAGMCSSDMEKTHLLQEEFNSIFSFFYPNIIQDIEFGCVATSKGFKIESGGYSYALYNRSIISREEVEKILIKENQLSGE
;
A
#
# COMPACT_ATOMS: atom_id res chain seq x y z
N MET A 1 -13.36 2.27 -3.20
CA MET A 1 -13.18 3.72 -3.04
C MET A 1 -12.83 4.02 -1.59
N ILE A 2 -11.63 4.57 -1.39
CA ILE A 2 -11.06 4.96 -0.09
C ILE A 2 -12.02 5.84 0.68
N LYS A 3 -12.65 6.81 0.01
CA LYS A 3 -13.55 7.79 0.64
C LYS A 3 -14.68 7.12 1.43
N LYS A 4 -15.27 6.06 0.89
CA LYS A 4 -16.36 5.31 1.55
C LYS A 4 -15.85 4.59 2.80
N ARG A 5 -14.65 3.99 2.74
CA ARG A 5 -14.03 3.26 3.86
C ARG A 5 -13.57 4.18 4.99
N ILE A 6 -13.07 5.37 4.66
CA ILE A 6 -12.80 6.41 5.66
C ILE A 6 -14.11 6.82 6.34
N SER A 7 -15.15 7.03 5.55
CA SER A 7 -16.46 7.48 6.06
C SER A 7 -17.17 6.42 6.91
N SER A 8 -16.89 5.12 6.69
CA SER A 8 -17.39 4.01 7.53
C SER A 8 -16.50 3.70 8.73
N GLY A 9 -15.34 4.35 8.88
CA GLY A 9 -14.35 4.04 9.92
C GLY A 9 -13.55 2.76 9.66
N GLU A 10 -13.73 2.12 8.51
CA GLU A 10 -13.01 0.90 8.08
C GLU A 10 -11.61 1.19 7.51
N PHE A 11 -11.21 2.46 7.48
CA PHE A 11 -9.89 2.90 7.05
C PHE A 11 -9.44 4.10 7.88
N ASN A 12 -8.38 3.91 8.65
CA ASN A 12 -7.76 4.98 9.42
C ASN A 12 -6.77 5.75 8.54
N LEU A 13 -7.19 6.93 8.06
CA LEU A 13 -6.39 7.77 7.18
C LEU A 13 -5.09 8.25 7.85
N ASP A 14 -5.14 8.65 9.12
CA ASP A 14 -3.96 9.12 9.87
C ASP A 14 -2.91 8.02 10.00
N LEU A 15 -3.34 6.80 10.36
CA LEU A 15 -2.45 5.65 10.46
C LEU A 15 -1.82 5.31 9.10
N PHE A 16 -2.62 5.31 8.05
CA PHE A 16 -2.13 5.07 6.70
C PHE A 16 -1.08 6.12 6.27
N ILE A 17 -1.36 7.41 6.49
CA ILE A 17 -0.41 8.49 6.20
C ILE A 17 0.88 8.28 7.00
N ASN A 18 0.78 7.93 8.28
CA ASN A 18 1.93 7.72 9.14
C ASN A 18 2.81 6.57 8.63
N ILE A 19 2.22 5.42 8.29
CA ILE A 19 2.96 4.27 7.73
C ILE A 19 3.63 4.66 6.41
N MET A 20 2.90 5.30 5.50
CA MET A 20 3.43 5.67 4.18
C MET A 20 4.52 6.76 4.23
N LYS A 21 4.57 7.56 5.30
CA LYS A 21 5.64 8.55 5.53
C LYS A 21 6.84 7.99 6.27
N HIS A 22 6.63 7.03 7.18
CA HIS A 22 7.69 6.51 8.06
C HIS A 22 8.31 5.23 7.51
N ASP A 23 7.48 4.22 7.24
CA ASP A 23 7.93 2.90 6.78
C ASP A 23 7.98 2.86 5.25
N GLY A 24 7.14 3.66 4.60
CA GLY A 24 7.16 3.87 3.16
C GLY A 24 6.45 2.78 2.36
N TYR A 25 5.90 1.74 2.98
CA TYR A 25 5.16 0.69 2.28
C TYR A 25 4.07 0.07 3.15
N ILE A 26 3.10 -0.55 2.49
CA ILE A 26 2.14 -1.49 3.10
C ILE A 26 2.10 -2.75 2.24
N THR A 27 2.03 -3.92 2.87
CA THR A 27 1.81 -5.21 2.20
C THR A 27 0.46 -5.78 2.61
N GLU A 28 -0.03 -6.77 1.86
CA GLU A 28 -1.25 -7.50 2.22
C GLU A 28 -1.12 -8.26 3.57
N ILE A 29 0.10 -8.46 4.06
CA ILE A 29 0.42 -9.21 5.29
C ILE A 29 0.64 -8.26 6.49
N ASP A 30 1.44 -7.21 6.33
CA ASP A 30 1.87 -6.34 7.44
C ASP A 30 0.81 -5.33 7.89
N ALA A 31 -0.18 -5.01 7.04
CA ALA A 31 -1.18 -3.99 7.36
C ALA A 31 -2.58 -4.36 6.84
N PRO A 32 -3.28 -5.37 7.38
CA PRO A 32 -4.60 -5.81 6.89
C PRO A 32 -5.65 -4.67 6.85
N GLU A 33 -5.53 -3.66 7.72
CA GLU A 33 -6.41 -2.49 7.77
C GLU A 33 -6.14 -1.50 6.61
N GLY A 34 -4.86 -1.28 6.27
CA GLY A 34 -4.42 -0.49 5.10
C GLY A 34 -4.54 -1.25 3.77
N ALA A 35 -4.38 -2.57 3.83
CA ALA A 35 -4.48 -3.53 2.73
C ALA A 35 -5.91 -3.96 2.38
N GLY A 36 -6.95 -3.37 2.99
CA GLY A 36 -8.31 -3.53 2.49
C GLY A 36 -8.53 -2.92 1.08
N MET A 37 -7.48 -2.43 0.43
CA MET A 37 -7.43 -2.23 -1.02
C MET A 37 -7.10 -3.58 -1.65
N CYS A 38 -8.06 -4.19 -2.34
CA CYS A 38 -7.77 -5.42 -3.09
C CYS A 38 -6.60 -5.18 -4.06
N SER A 39 -5.83 -6.22 -4.38
CA SER A 39 -4.72 -6.18 -5.35
C SER A 39 -5.06 -5.42 -6.65
N SER A 40 -6.29 -5.59 -7.17
CA SER A 40 -6.80 -4.90 -8.35
C SER A 40 -7.00 -3.38 -8.19
N ASP A 41 -7.07 -2.88 -6.96
CA ASP A 41 -7.13 -1.45 -6.64
C ASP A 41 -5.74 -0.88 -6.34
N MET A 42 -4.81 -1.68 -5.79
CA MET A 42 -3.40 -1.27 -5.64
C MET A 42 -2.70 -1.07 -6.99
N GLU A 43 -3.03 -1.88 -8.00
CA GLU A 43 -2.51 -1.71 -9.36
C GLU A 43 -2.94 -0.40 -10.02
N LYS A 44 -4.10 0.17 -9.61
CA LYS A 44 -4.62 1.44 -10.11
C LYS A 44 -4.02 2.65 -9.39
N THR A 45 -2.70 2.62 -9.18
CA THR A 45 -1.95 3.65 -8.44
C THR A 45 -2.29 5.09 -8.84
N HIS A 46 -2.50 5.37 -10.12
CA HIS A 46 -2.91 6.71 -10.57
C HIS A 46 -4.30 7.14 -10.06
N LEU A 47 -5.31 6.26 -10.15
CA LEU A 47 -6.65 6.56 -9.62
C LEU A 47 -6.62 6.66 -8.10
N LEU A 48 -5.80 5.84 -7.46
CA LEU A 48 -5.58 5.87 -6.03
C LEU A 48 -4.93 7.17 -5.57
N GLN A 49 -3.93 7.66 -6.32
CA GLN A 49 -3.24 8.91 -6.06
C GLN A 49 -4.20 10.09 -6.16
N GLU A 50 -5.03 10.15 -7.20
CA GLU A 50 -6.03 11.21 -7.36
C GLU A 50 -7.05 11.21 -6.22
N GLU A 51 -7.61 10.04 -5.89
CA GLU A 51 -8.56 9.89 -4.77
C GLU A 51 -7.92 10.30 -3.45
N PHE A 52 -6.70 9.83 -3.18
CA PHE A 52 -5.95 10.17 -1.97
C PHE A 52 -5.64 11.66 -1.89
N ASN A 53 -5.15 12.28 -2.97
CA ASN A 53 -4.82 13.70 -2.98
C ASN A 53 -6.05 14.56 -2.69
N SER A 54 -7.22 14.21 -3.25
CA SER A 54 -8.47 14.90 -2.97
C SER A 54 -8.91 14.76 -1.52
N ILE A 55 -8.77 13.58 -0.93
CA ILE A 55 -9.11 13.33 0.48
C ILE A 55 -8.12 14.04 1.41
N PHE A 56 -6.83 13.95 1.13
CA PHE A 56 -5.77 14.56 1.94
C PHE A 56 -5.91 16.07 1.98
N SER A 57 -6.10 16.72 0.83
CA SER A 57 -6.30 18.17 0.77
C SER A 57 -7.58 18.64 1.45
N PHE A 58 -8.60 17.77 1.55
CA PHE A 58 -9.81 18.06 2.32
C PHE A 58 -9.56 18.03 3.84
N PHE A 59 -8.89 16.99 4.35
CA PHE A 59 -8.63 16.85 5.80
C PHE A 59 -7.44 17.68 6.29
N TYR A 60 -6.47 17.98 5.44
CA TYR A 60 -5.22 18.68 5.77
C TYR A 60 -4.93 19.83 4.78
N PRO A 61 -5.78 20.87 4.71
CA PRO A 61 -5.72 21.91 3.66
C PRO A 61 -4.43 22.74 3.62
N ASN A 62 -3.62 22.70 4.68
CA ASN A 62 -2.38 23.47 4.82
C ASN A 62 -1.12 22.59 4.86
N ILE A 63 -1.25 21.28 4.61
CA ILE A 63 -0.13 20.35 4.60
C ILE A 63 0.18 19.98 3.15
N ILE A 64 1.45 20.08 2.77
CA ILE A 64 1.91 19.61 1.46
C ILE A 64 1.90 18.08 1.49
N GLN A 65 1.18 17.50 0.53
CA GLN A 65 1.14 16.07 0.30
C GLN A 65 2.40 15.65 -0.47
N ASP A 66 3.14 14.68 0.05
CA ASP A 66 4.47 14.23 -0.44
C ASP A 66 4.55 12.71 -0.66
N ILE A 67 3.40 12.01 -0.60
CA ILE A 67 3.31 10.57 -0.79
C ILE A 67 3.07 10.28 -2.27
N GLU A 68 4.03 9.66 -2.94
CA GLU A 68 3.88 9.25 -4.34
C GLU A 68 3.72 7.73 -4.42
N PHE A 69 2.52 7.26 -4.78
CA PHE A 69 2.24 5.83 -4.79
C PHE A 69 2.92 5.10 -5.94
N GLY A 70 3.60 4.01 -5.59
CA GLY A 70 3.96 2.92 -6.48
C GLY A 70 3.28 1.63 -6.03
N CYS A 71 3.19 0.67 -6.95
CA CYS A 71 2.75 -0.68 -6.65
C CYS A 71 3.79 -1.66 -7.18
N VAL A 72 4.05 -2.71 -6.42
CA VAL A 72 4.85 -3.86 -6.86
C VAL A 72 4.12 -5.14 -6.49
N ALA A 73 4.15 -6.08 -7.43
CA ALA A 73 3.57 -7.40 -7.28
C ALA A 73 4.65 -8.44 -7.58
N THR A 74 4.73 -9.50 -6.78
CA THR A 74 5.69 -10.59 -7.03
C THR A 74 5.14 -11.92 -6.51
N SER A 75 5.42 -13.00 -7.23
CA SER A 75 5.19 -14.38 -6.78
C SER A 75 6.48 -15.05 -6.32
N LYS A 76 7.62 -14.34 -6.41
CA LYS A 76 8.90 -14.86 -5.95
C LYS A 76 8.86 -15.03 -4.43
N GLY A 77 9.48 -16.11 -3.96
CA GLY A 77 9.58 -16.43 -2.53
C GLY A 77 8.56 -17.46 -2.04
N PHE A 78 7.45 -17.67 -2.75
CA PHE A 78 6.52 -18.74 -2.38
C PHE A 78 7.15 -20.12 -2.56
N LYS A 79 6.94 -21.03 -1.59
CA LYS A 79 7.47 -22.41 -1.64
C LYS A 79 6.72 -23.32 -2.61
N ILE A 80 5.44 -23.03 -2.83
CA ILE A 80 4.60 -23.68 -3.82
C ILE A 80 4.39 -22.64 -4.92
N GLU A 81 4.41 -23.04 -6.19
CA GLU A 81 3.89 -22.21 -7.28
C GLU A 81 2.36 -22.04 -7.09
N SER A 82 1.97 -21.33 -6.04
CA SER A 82 0.67 -20.70 -5.99
C SER A 82 0.70 -19.70 -7.13
N GLY A 83 -0.21 -19.81 -8.10
CA GLY A 83 -0.35 -18.81 -9.16
C GLY A 83 -0.74 -17.41 -8.64
N GLY A 84 -0.56 -17.13 -7.34
CA GLY A 84 -0.85 -15.88 -6.67
C GLY A 84 0.37 -14.98 -6.62
N TYR A 85 0.10 -13.68 -6.55
CA TYR A 85 1.08 -12.63 -6.35
C TYR A 85 0.80 -11.98 -5.00
N SER A 86 1.86 -11.65 -4.25
CA SER A 86 1.79 -10.71 -3.15
C SER A 86 1.92 -9.29 -3.69
N TYR A 87 1.16 -8.35 -3.13
CA TYR A 87 1.15 -6.96 -3.54
C TYR A 87 1.63 -6.05 -2.42
N ALA A 88 2.31 -4.97 -2.81
CA ALA A 88 2.63 -3.87 -1.93
C ALA A 88 2.34 -2.53 -2.60
N LEU A 89 1.70 -1.64 -1.85
CA LEU A 89 1.62 -0.22 -2.17
C LEU A 89 2.75 0.48 -1.41
N TYR A 90 3.51 1.33 -2.08
CA TYR A 90 4.66 2.00 -1.48
C TYR A 90 4.75 3.48 -1.87
N ASN A 91 5.45 4.26 -1.06
CA ASN A 91 5.77 5.64 -1.29
C ASN A 91 7.14 5.74 -1.97
N ARG A 92 7.14 6.11 -3.25
CA ARG A 92 8.35 6.24 -4.08
C ARG A 92 9.34 7.27 -3.55
N SER A 93 8.86 8.24 -2.77
CA SER A 93 9.69 9.27 -2.13
C SER A 93 10.50 8.73 -0.95
N ILE A 94 10.13 7.57 -0.39
CA ILE A 94 10.70 7.01 0.85
C ILE A 94 11.47 5.72 0.59
N ILE A 95 10.92 4.82 -0.21
CA ILE A 95 11.49 3.49 -0.45
C ILE A 95 11.49 3.14 -1.94
N SER A 96 12.54 2.47 -2.40
CA SER A 96 12.66 2.03 -3.79
C SER A 96 11.79 0.81 -4.08
N ARG A 97 11.39 0.65 -5.35
CA ARG A 97 10.63 -0.52 -5.80
C ARG A 97 11.36 -1.83 -5.49
N GLU A 98 12.68 -1.84 -5.70
CA GLU A 98 13.54 -3.00 -5.51
C GLU A 98 13.62 -3.42 -4.03
N GLU A 99 13.62 -2.46 -3.11
CA GLU A 99 13.57 -2.74 -1.67
C GLU A 99 12.22 -3.33 -1.26
N VAL A 100 11.11 -2.78 -1.77
CA VAL A 100 9.78 -3.32 -1.51
C VAL A 100 9.61 -4.73 -2.10
N GLU A 101 10.15 -5.00 -3.29
CA GLU A 101 10.13 -6.35 -3.86
C GLU A 101 10.91 -7.34 -2.98
N LYS A 102 12.05 -6.94 -2.40
CA LYS A 102 12.80 -7.79 -1.46
C LYS A 102 12.01 -8.09 -0.19
N ILE A 103 11.26 -7.11 0.32
CA ILE A 103 10.37 -7.30 1.48
C ILE A 103 9.31 -8.34 1.15
N LEU A 104 8.60 -8.19 0.03
CA LEU A 104 7.59 -9.16 -0.41
C LEU A 104 8.16 -10.57 -0.61
N ILE A 105 9.35 -10.70 -1.20
CA ILE A 105 10.01 -12.01 -1.36
C ILE A 105 10.25 -12.67 0.00
N LYS A 106 10.69 -11.90 0.99
CA LYS A 106 10.95 -12.39 2.35
C LYS A 106 9.65 -12.78 3.04
N GLU A 107 8.59 -11.99 2.93
CA GLU A 107 7.26 -12.32 3.45
C GLU A 107 6.72 -13.61 2.83
N ASN A 108 6.78 -13.75 1.50
CA ASN A 108 6.32 -14.93 0.78
C ASN A 108 7.04 -16.22 1.21
N GLN A 109 8.33 -16.13 1.54
CA GLN A 109 9.10 -17.26 2.06
C GLN A 109 8.61 -17.71 3.45
N LEU A 110 8.19 -16.76 4.28
CA LEU A 110 7.69 -16.99 5.64
C LEU A 110 6.24 -17.49 5.63
N SER A 111 5.40 -16.99 4.71
CA SER A 111 3.99 -17.42 4.57
C SER A 111 3.82 -18.84 4.03
N GLY A 112 4.90 -19.46 3.53
CA GLY A 112 4.92 -20.85 3.05
C GLY A 112 5.39 -21.88 4.09
N GLU A 113 5.51 -21.53 5.38
CA GLU A 113 5.67 -22.46 6.50
C GLU A 113 4.33 -22.95 7.05
#